data_AF-A0A6I7QP83-F1
#
_entry.id   AF-A0A6I7QP83-F1
#
_cell.length_a   1.000
_cell.length_b   1.000
_cell.length_c   1.000
_cell.angle_alpha   90.00
_cell.angle_beta   90.00
_cell.angle_gamma   90.00
#
_symmetry.space_group_name_H-M   'P 1'
#
loop_
_entity.id
_entity.type
_entity.pdbx_description
1 polymer ?
#
loop_
_entity_poly.entity_id
_entity_poly.type
_entity_poly.pdbx_seq_one_letter_code
_entity_poly.pdbx_strand_id
1 'polypeptide(L)'
;MEVVSFQMADSTTQEEALGGIRSLDGFYREKLGYRGMQAARSEDGTWILVLNWDCVESERKASAAMMASEKTVGFKRSVIPQTVTKKIYTLEMASTFDHPGRSVSCQGAT
;
A
#
# COMPACT_ATOMS: atom_id res chain seq x y z
N MET A 1 0.16 -8.27 4.26
CA MET A 1 0.63 -7.80 2.95
C MET A 1 -0.57 -7.36 2.14
N GLU A 2 -0.45 -6.27 1.39
CA GLU A 2 -1.45 -5.76 0.48
C GLU A 2 -0.85 -5.71 -0.92
N VAL A 3 -1.61 -6.15 -1.92
CA VAL A 3 -1.25 -6.05 -3.33
C VAL A 3 -2.33 -5.24 -4.02
N VAL A 4 -1.93 -4.13 -4.65
CA VAL A 4 -2.82 -3.24 -5.39
C VAL A 4 -2.37 -3.22 -6.85
N SER A 5 -3.28 -3.48 -7.78
CA SER A 5 -3.02 -3.31 -9.21
C SER A 5 -3.95 -2.26 -9.80
N PHE A 6 -3.44 -1.45 -10.73
CA PHE A 6 -4.21 -0.41 -11.40
C PHE A 6 -3.51 0.05 -12.68
N GLN A 7 -4.24 0.76 -13.55
CA GLN A 7 -3.68 1.47 -14.68
C GLN A 7 -3.70 2.98 -14.42
N MET A 8 -2.73 3.68 -15.02
CA MET A 8 -2.73 5.14 -15.05
C MET A 8 -3.52 5.63 -16.26
N ALA A 9 -4.06 6.84 -16.19
CA ALA A 9 -4.69 7.49 -17.34
C ALA A 9 -3.68 7.64 -18.49
N ASP A 10 -4.13 7.52 -19.73
CA ASP A 10 -3.26 7.58 -20.93
C ASP A 10 -2.45 8.88 -21.05
N SER A 11 -2.96 9.96 -20.45
CA SER A 11 -2.26 11.25 -20.38
C SER A 11 -1.15 11.31 -19.33
N THR A 12 -1.01 10.29 -18.47
CA THR A 12 -0.02 10.24 -17.41
C THR A 12 1.27 9.64 -17.95
N THR A 13 2.34 10.43 -17.92
CA THR A 13 3.67 9.97 -18.29
C THR A 13 4.23 9.00 -17.25
N GLN A 14 5.22 8.19 -17.64
CA GLN A 14 5.89 7.29 -16.71
C GLN A 14 6.57 8.03 -15.56
N GLU A 15 7.13 9.21 -15.81
CA GLU A 15 7.78 10.02 -14.77
C GLU A 15 6.76 10.51 -13.73
N GLU A 16 5.61 11.01 -14.18
CA GLU A 16 4.51 11.42 -13.30
C GLU A 16 3.99 10.22 -12.50
N ALA A 17 3.84 9.06 -13.13
CA ALA A 17 3.40 7.84 -12.45
C ALA A 17 4.37 7.45 -11.33
N LEU A 18 5.67 7.41 -11.63
CA LEU A 18 6.71 7.12 -10.64
C LEU A 18 6.78 8.20 -9.55
N GLY A 19 6.60 9.47 -9.88
CA GLY A 19 6.53 10.57 -8.94
C GLY A 19 5.34 10.44 -7.98
N GLY A 20 4.19 10.06 -8.51
CA GLY A 20 2.98 9.76 -7.72
C GLY A 20 3.19 8.59 -6.78
N ILE A 21 3.81 7.49 -7.25
CA ILE A 21 4.12 6.31 -6.43
C ILE A 21 5.11 6.67 -5.32
N ARG A 22 6.16 7.46 -5.60
CA ARG A 22 7.10 7.93 -4.57
C ARG A 22 6.42 8.81 -3.52
N SER A 23 5.53 9.69 -3.95
CA SER A 23 4.74 10.54 -3.06
C SER A 23 3.81 9.70 -2.17
N LEU A 24 3.24 8.65 -2.74
CA LEU A 24 2.41 7.68 -2.01
C LEU A 24 3.23 6.88 -0.97
N ASP A 25 4.44 6.45 -1.31
CA ASP A 25 5.38 5.83 -0.35
C ASP A 25 5.66 6.79 0.82
N GLY A 26 6.00 8.05 0.50
CA GLY A 26 6.23 9.09 1.48
C GLY A 26 5.05 9.31 2.42
N PHE A 27 3.82 9.32 1.90
CA PHE A 27 2.60 9.39 2.70
C PHE A 27 2.47 8.20 3.66
N TYR A 28 2.77 6.98 3.20
CA TYR A 28 2.63 5.78 4.01
C TYR A 28 3.73 5.60 5.06
N ARG A 29 4.94 6.14 4.84
CA ARG A 29 6.03 6.16 5.83
C ARG A 29 5.65 6.83 7.14
N GLU A 30 4.67 7.73 7.12
CA GLU A 30 4.14 8.40 8.31
C GLU A 30 3.07 7.56 9.05
N LYS A 31 2.69 6.38 8.54
CA LYS A 31 1.58 5.57 9.08
C LYS A 31 2.08 4.44 9.97
N LEU A 32 1.41 4.28 11.11
CA LEU A 32 1.71 3.23 12.07
C LEU A 32 1.55 1.84 11.42
N GLY A 33 2.59 1.03 11.54
CA GLY A 33 2.63 -0.34 11.03
C GLY A 33 2.90 -0.46 9.54
N TYR A 34 3.26 0.63 8.84
CA TYR A 34 3.79 0.55 7.48
C TYR A 34 5.24 0.04 7.50
N ARG A 35 5.56 -0.95 6.66
CA ARG A 35 6.91 -1.53 6.54
C ARG A 35 7.61 -1.20 5.23
N GLY A 36 6.89 -0.68 4.24
CA GLY A 36 7.44 -0.33 2.94
C GLY A 36 6.57 -0.78 1.78
N MET A 37 6.90 -0.28 0.60
CA MET A 37 6.21 -0.56 -0.65
C MET A 37 7.21 -0.87 -1.75
N GLN A 38 6.83 -1.82 -2.59
CA GLN A 38 7.50 -2.12 -3.85
C GLN A 38 6.54 -1.82 -5.00
N ALA A 39 7.10 -1.39 -6.12
CA ALA A 39 6.33 -1.09 -7.32
C ALA A 39 6.93 -1.82 -8.52
N ALA A 40 6.05 -2.39 -9.34
CA ALA A 40 6.39 -2.98 -10.62
C ALA A 40 5.39 -2.52 -11.68
N ARG A 41 5.80 -2.56 -12.95
CA ARG A 41 4.96 -2.28 -14.10
C ARG A 41 5.06 -3.44 -15.07
N SER A 42 3.93 -3.99 -15.49
CA SER A 42 3.87 -5.02 -16.53
C SER A 42 3.87 -4.40 -17.93
N GLU A 43 4.08 -5.23 -18.95
CA GLU A 43 4.15 -4.81 -20.37
C GLU A 43 2.84 -4.18 -20.87
N ASP A 44 1.69 -4.64 -20.35
CA ASP A 44 0.35 -4.09 -20.64
C ASP A 44 0.10 -2.72 -19.98
N GLY A 45 1.09 -2.16 -19.28
CA GLY A 45 1.00 -0.87 -18.61
C GLY A 45 0.37 -0.93 -17.22
N THR A 46 -0.04 -2.11 -16.74
CA THR A 46 -0.58 -2.26 -15.37
C THR A 46 0.52 -2.06 -14.33
N TRP A 47 0.23 -1.22 -13.34
CA TRP A 47 1.07 -1.04 -12.16
C TRP A 47 0.65 -2.01 -11.07
N ILE A 48 1.64 -2.56 -10.37
CA ILE A 48 1.46 -3.43 -9.22
C ILE A 48 2.24 -2.82 -8.06
N LEU A 49 1.53 -2.51 -6.97
CA LEU A 49 2.11 -2.10 -5.71
C LEU A 49 1.98 -3.22 -4.69
N VAL A 50 3.08 -3.57 -4.03
CA VAL A 50 3.09 -4.50 -2.91
C VAL A 50 3.43 -3.70 -1.66
N LEU A 51 2.45 -3.55 -0.77
CA LEU A 51 2.59 -2.82 0.49
C LEU A 51 2.69 -3.82 1.65
N ASN A 52 3.67 -3.60 2.50
CA ASN A 52 3.89 -4.42 3.68
C ASN A 52 3.41 -3.67 4.91
N TRP A 53 2.59 -4.35 5.69
CA TRP A 53 1.94 -3.84 6.89
C TRP A 53 2.18 -4.81 8.05
N ASP A 54 2.32 -4.28 9.27
CA ASP A 54 2.38 -5.07 10.51
C ASP A 54 1.13 -5.94 10.65
N CYS A 55 -0.03 -5.37 10.38
CA CYS A 55 -1.31 -6.05 10.48
C CYS A 55 -2.36 -5.42 9.55
N VAL A 56 -3.48 -6.13 9.39
CA VAL A 56 -4.61 -5.70 8.56
C VAL A 56 -5.27 -4.43 9.10
N GLU A 57 -5.25 -4.20 10.42
CA GLU A 57 -5.85 -2.99 11.00
C GLU A 57 -5.08 -1.72 10.64
N SER A 58 -3.73 -1.77 10.71
CA SER A 58 -2.86 -0.68 10.26
C SER A 58 -3.10 -0.31 8.79
N GLU A 59 -3.19 -1.33 7.94
CA GLU A 59 -3.53 -1.16 6.54
C GLU A 59 -4.87 -0.44 6.37
N ARG A 60 -5.95 -0.93 7.01
CA ARG A 60 -7.29 -0.32 6.89
C ARG A 60 -7.30 1.14 7.30
N LYS A 61 -6.65 1.47 8.42
CA LYS A 61 -6.52 2.86 8.91
C LYS A 61 -5.76 3.73 7.91
N ALA A 62 -4.66 3.22 7.36
CA ALA A 62 -3.87 3.95 6.38
C ALA A 62 -4.60 4.12 5.03
N SER A 63 -5.35 3.11 4.58
CA SER A 63 -6.17 3.18 3.36
C SER A 63 -7.27 4.22 3.50
N ALA A 64 -7.98 4.26 4.63
CA ALA A 64 -8.97 5.29 4.90
C ALA A 64 -8.36 6.70 4.91
N ALA A 65 -7.20 6.86 5.57
CA ALA A 65 -6.47 8.12 5.58
C ALA A 65 -6.00 8.54 4.17
N MET A 66 -5.57 7.60 3.34
CA MET A 66 -5.14 7.86 1.96
C MET A 66 -6.30 8.40 1.12
N MET A 67 -7.48 7.79 1.24
CA MET A 67 -8.66 8.22 0.50
C MET A 67 -9.12 9.63 0.90
N ALA A 68 -9.03 9.97 2.19
CA ALA A 68 -9.38 11.29 2.70
C ALA A 68 -8.30 12.38 2.49
N SER A 69 -7.04 12.00 2.21
CA SER A 69 -5.94 12.96 2.14
C SER A 69 -5.91 13.75 0.83
N GLU A 70 -5.69 15.05 0.93
CA GLU A 70 -5.37 15.92 -0.21
C GLU A 70 -3.96 15.64 -0.76
N LYS A 71 -3.02 15.20 0.09
CA LYS A 71 -1.64 14.87 -0.33
C LYS A 71 -1.58 13.79 -1.41
N THR A 72 -2.60 12.96 -1.51
CA THR A 72 -2.68 11.84 -2.46
C THR A 72 -3.64 12.10 -3.62
N VAL A 73 -4.27 13.28 -3.69
CA VAL A 73 -5.23 13.63 -4.76
C VAL A 73 -4.59 13.57 -6.14
N GLY A 74 -3.36 14.07 -6.29
CA GLY A 74 -2.65 14.01 -7.59
C GLY A 74 -2.54 12.57 -8.10
N PHE A 75 -2.03 11.68 -7.25
CA PHE A 75 -1.96 10.25 -7.56
C PHE A 75 -3.34 9.65 -7.87
N LYS A 76 -4.34 9.90 -7.02
CA LYS A 76 -5.71 9.37 -7.21
C LYS A 76 -6.33 9.82 -8.55
N ARG A 77 -6.05 11.03 -9.02
CA ARG A 77 -6.53 11.56 -10.31
C ARG A 77 -5.84 10.92 -11.52
N SER A 78 -4.59 10.51 -11.37
CA SER A 78 -3.83 9.83 -12.42
C SER A 78 -4.19 8.36 -12.55
N VAL A 79 -4.88 7.76 -11.58
CA VAL A 79 -5.31 6.36 -11.61
C VAL A 79 -6.67 6.21 -12.27
N ILE A 80 -6.83 5.21 -13.14
CA ILE A 80 -8.12 4.84 -13.74
C ILE A 80 -8.93 4.03 -12.70
N PRO A 81 -9.99 4.58 -12.09
CA PRO A 81 -10.61 3.98 -10.90
C PRO A 81 -11.15 2.56 -11.11
N GLN A 82 -11.74 2.29 -12.27
CA GLN A 82 -12.31 0.99 -12.62
C GLN A 82 -11.28 -0.14 -12.78
N THR A 83 -9.99 0.19 -12.85
CA THR A 83 -8.90 -0.80 -12.98
C THR A 83 -8.31 -1.19 -11.62
N VAL A 84 -8.67 -0.48 -10.56
CA VAL A 84 -8.09 -0.70 -9.23
C VAL A 84 -8.59 -2.02 -8.66
N THR A 85 -7.67 -2.95 -8.44
CA THR A 85 -7.90 -4.18 -7.70
C THR A 85 -7.03 -4.18 -6.46
N LYS A 86 -7.62 -4.52 -5.31
CA LYS A 86 -6.93 -4.62 -4.02
C LYS A 86 -7.10 -6.01 -3.44
N LYS A 87 -6.00 -6.64 -3.05
CA LYS A 87 -5.98 -7.94 -2.37
C LYS A 87 -5.15 -7.85 -1.10
N ILE A 88 -5.73 -8.29 0.01
CA ILE A 88 -5.04 -8.33 1.31
C ILE A 88 -4.74 -9.80 1.63
N TYR A 89 -3.48 -10.05 1.95
CA TYR A 89 -2.97 -11.35 2.37
C TYR A 89 -2.51 -11.25 3.82
N THR A 90 -3.17 -12.01 4.69
CA THR A 90 -2.67 -12.28 6.03
C THR A 90 -1.66 -13.40 5.89
N LEU A 91 -0.38 -13.08 6.09
CA LEU A 91 0.63 -14.12 6.25
C LEU A 91 0.47 -14.65 7.66
N GLU A 92 -0.22 -15.77 7.81
CA GLU A 92 -0.06 -16.57 9.01
C GLU A 92 1.40 -17.01 9.03
N MET A 93 2.19 -16.44 9.93
CA MET A 93 3.49 -17.02 10.21
C MET A 93 3.21 -18.41 10.75
N ALA A 94 3.50 -19.45 9.95
CA ALA A 94 3.65 -20.80 10.46
C ALA A 94 4.78 -20.73 11.50
N SER A 95 4.41 -20.53 12.76
CA SER A 95 5.31 -20.47 13.89
C SER A 95 5.79 -21.90 14.18
N THR A 96 6.87 -22.30 13.52
CA THR A 96 7.73 -23.36 14.01
C THR A 96 9.15 -22.84 14.00
N PHE A 97 9.48 -21.96 14.93
CA PHE A 97 10.79 -21.92 15.59
C PHE A 97 10.59 -21.22 16.93
N ASP A 98 10.54 -22.02 17.99
CA ASP A 98 10.59 -21.63 19.40
C ASP A 98 11.73 -20.65 19.64
N HIS A 99 11.44 -19.37 19.82
CA HIS A 99 12.29 -18.43 20.56
C HIS A 99 11.38 -17.54 21.42
N PRO A 100 11.56 -17.54 22.76
CA PRO A 100 10.70 -16.79 23.66
C PRO A 100 11.05 -15.30 23.60
N GLY A 101 10.08 -14.43 23.34
CA GLY A 101 10.17 -13.06 23.85
C GLY A 101 9.80 -11.87 22.97
N ARG A 102 9.05 -12.00 21.86
CA ARG A 102 8.42 -10.81 21.23
C ARG A 102 7.01 -11.07 20.72
N SER A 103 6.03 -10.77 21.56
CA SER A 103 4.64 -10.55 21.15
C SER A 103 4.49 -9.12 20.62
N VAL A 104 4.29 -8.95 19.31
CA VAL A 104 3.82 -7.68 18.74
C VAL A 104 2.29 -7.67 18.86
N SER A 105 1.79 -6.99 19.88
CA SER A 105 0.36 -6.82 20.13
C SER A 105 -0.21 -5.74 19.20
N CYS A 106 -1.24 -6.09 18.43
CA CYS A 106 -2.05 -5.14 17.66
C CYS A 106 -3.18 -4.55 18.53
N GLN A 107 -2.92 -4.23 19.79
CA GLN A 107 -3.93 -3.63 20.66
C GLN A 107 -3.83 -2.10 20.58
N GLY A 108 -4.75 -1.51 19.82
CA GLY A 108 -5.11 -0.11 20.00
C GLY A 108 -5.72 0.07 21.40
N ALA A 109 -5.22 1.06 22.14
CA ALA A 109 -5.80 1.54 23.38
C ALA A 109 -7.29 1.88 23.18
N THR A 110 -8.11 1.38 24.09
CA THR A 110 -9.52 1.71 24.31
C THR A 110 -9.74 3.20 24.55
#